data_AF-A0A662VV92-F1
#
_entry.id   AF-A0A662VV92-F1
#
_cell.length_a   1.000
_cell.length_b   1.000
_cell.length_c   1.000
_cell.angle_alpha   90.00
_cell.angle_beta   90.00
_cell.angle_gamma   90.00
#
_symmetry.space_group_name_H-M   'P 1'
#
loop_
_entity.id
_entity.type
_entity.pdbx_description
1 polymer ?
#
loop_
_entity_poly.entity_id
_entity_poly.type
_entity_poly.pdbx_seq_one_letter_code
_entity_poly.pdbx_strand_id
1 'polypeptide(L)' 'MEIEEILNRALELEKEAIKEYTEMKKDADHETADLLDFLIEQEREHLRMINERLKAVKLLKK' A
#
# COMPACT_ATOMS: atom_id res chain seq x y z
N MET A 1 5.17 16.64 -11.32
CA MET A 1 4.40 15.39 -11.22
C MET A 1 2.94 15.77 -11.09
N GLU A 2 2.10 15.21 -11.94
CA GLU A 2 0.65 15.39 -11.88
C GLU A 2 0.06 14.56 -10.72
N ILE A 3 -1.14 14.93 -10.24
CA ILE A 3 -1.81 14.23 -9.12
C ILE A 3 -1.94 12.72 -9.39
N GLU A 4 -2.25 12.33 -10.62
CA GLU A 4 -2.36 10.90 -11.00
C GLU A 4 -1.02 10.17 -10.92
N GLU A 5 0.09 10.83 -11.29
CA GLU A 5 1.42 10.24 -11.20
C GLU A 5 1.82 10.01 -9.75
N ILE A 6 1.50 10.96 -8.87
CA ILE A 6 1.73 10.83 -7.42
C ILE A 6 0.93 9.65 -6.86
N LEU A 7 -0.36 9.56 -7.18
CA LEU A 7 -1.22 8.49 -6.69
C LEU A 7 -0.81 7.12 -7.23
N ASN A 8 -0.44 7.02 -8.51
CA ASN A 8 0.08 5.77 -9.07
C ASN A 8 1.41 5.38 -8.42
N ARG A 9 2.31 6.34 -8.18
CA ARG A 9 3.58 6.06 -7.49
C ARG A 9 3.34 5.58 -6.06
N ALA A 10 2.40 6.20 -5.34
CA ALA A 10 2.03 5.76 -4.00
C ALA A 10 1.48 4.33 -4.00
N LEU A 11 0.60 3.97 -4.95
CA LEU A 11 0.11 2.59 -5.08
C LEU A 11 1.24 1.55 -5.27
N GLU A 12 2.27 1.89 -6.05
CA GLU A 12 3.41 0.97 -6.22
C GLU A 12 4.26 0.86 -4.96
N LEU A 13 4.46 1.97 -4.23
CA LEU A 13 5.18 1.95 -2.95
C LEU A 13 4.48 1.05 -1.93
N GLU A 14 3.15 1.15 -1.78
CA GLU A 14 2.43 0.30 -0.83
C GLU A 14 2.48 -1.19 -1.23
N LYS A 15 2.43 -1.50 -2.53
CA LYS A 15 2.59 -2.89 -3.01
C LYS A 15 3.98 -3.44 -2.72
N GLU A 16 5.01 -2.63 -2.92
CA GLU A 16 6.40 -2.99 -2.61
C GLU A 16 6.57 -3.22 -1.10
N ALA A 17 6.00 -2.35 -0.26
CA ALA A 17 6.04 -2.49 1.20
C ALA A 17 5.34 -3.79 1.67
N ILE A 18 4.14 -4.09 1.17
CA ILE A 18 3.44 -5.35 1.47
C ILE A 18 4.31 -6.56 1.11
N LYS A 19 4.93 -6.54 -0.07
CA LYS A 19 5.79 -7.62 -0.53
C LYS A 19 6.98 -7.78 0.42
N GLU A 20 7.66 -6.69 0.74
CA GLU A 20 8.83 -6.68 1.62
C GLU A 20 8.49 -7.22 3.01
N TYR A 21 7.44 -6.72 3.65
CA TYR A 21 7.00 -7.21 4.96
C TYR A 21 6.56 -8.67 4.92
N THR A 22 5.93 -9.11 3.83
CA THR A 22 5.55 -10.52 3.64
C THR A 22 6.78 -11.42 3.54
N GLU A 23 7.85 -10.97 2.87
CA GLU A 23 9.11 -11.71 2.82
C GLU A 23 9.81 -11.73 4.19
N MET A 24 9.91 -10.58 4.87
CA MET A 24 10.49 -10.49 6.22
C MET A 24 9.77 -11.40 7.23
N LYS A 25 8.46 -11.57 7.08
CA LYS A 25 7.65 -12.40 7.98
C LYS A 25 8.04 -13.88 7.93
N LYS A 26 8.57 -14.38 6.81
CA LYS A 26 8.85 -15.82 6.63
C LYS A 26 9.86 -16.36 7.65
N ASP A 27 10.79 -15.52 8.08
CA ASP A 27 11.87 -15.88 9.00
C ASP A 27 11.73 -15.21 10.38
N ALA A 28 10.60 -14.55 10.64
CA ALA A 28 10.34 -13.80 11.86
C ALA A 28 9.89 -14.72 13.02
N ASP A 29 10.22 -14.34 14.26
CA ASP A 29 9.59 -14.92 15.44
C ASP A 29 8.11 -14.49 15.54
N HIS A 30 7.36 -15.09 16.47
CA HIS A 30 5.92 -14.85 16.58
C HIS A 30 5.57 -13.38 16.83
N GLU A 31 6.27 -12.70 17.74
CA GLU A 31 5.99 -11.31 18.09
C GLU A 31 6.29 -10.38 16.90
N THR A 32 7.40 -10.62 16.21
CA THR A 32 7.78 -9.87 15.00
C THR A 32 6.81 -10.17 13.85
N ALA A 33 6.33 -11.40 13.72
CA ALA A 33 5.36 -11.80 12.70
C ALA A 33 4.00 -11.11 12.89
N ASP A 34 3.54 -10.96 14.15
CA ASP A 34 2.30 -10.24 14.47
C ASP A 34 2.42 -8.74 14.13
N LEU A 35 3.57 -8.12 14.42
CA LEU A 35 3.86 -6.75 14.01
C LEU A 35 3.84 -6.60 12.49
N LEU A 36 4.48 -7.52 11.76
CA LEU A 36 4.52 -7.50 10.30
C LEU A 36 3.12 -7.68 9.70
N ASP A 37 2.27 -8.54 10.28
CA ASP A 37 0.87 -8.66 9.87
C ASP A 37 0.10 -7.36 10.06
N PHE A 38 0.29 -6.69 11.19
CA PHE A 38 -0.33 -5.39 11.43
C PHE A 38 0.10 -4.37 10.37
N LEU A 39 1.40 -4.28 10.05
CA LEU A 39 1.91 -3.36 9.02
C LEU A 39 1.36 -3.69 7.64
N ILE A 40 1.34 -4.97 7.25
CA ILE A 40 0.77 -5.41 5.97
C ILE A 40 -0.70 -4.99 5.83
N GLU A 41 -1.49 -5.09 6.90
CA GLU A 41 -2.89 -4.63 6.88
C GLU A 41 -3.02 -3.11 6.74
N GLN A 42 -2.12 -2.32 7.35
CA GLN A 42 -2.11 -0.87 7.14
C GLN A 42 -1.85 -0.51 5.68
N GLU A 43 -0.87 -1.14 5.03
CA GLU A 43 -0.59 -0.86 3.62
C GLU A 43 -1.73 -1.31 2.68
N ARG A 44 -2.46 -2.36 3.05
CA ARG A 44 -3.69 -2.77 2.33
C ARG A 44 -4.80 -1.73 2.44
N GLU A 45 -4.95 -1.08 3.60
CA GLU A 45 -5.87 0.06 3.76
C GLU A 45 -5.40 1.26 2.93
N HIS A 46 -4.11 1.59 2.95
CA HIS A 46 -3.55 2.66 2.12
C HIS A 46 -3.84 2.42 0.63
N LEU A 47 -3.64 1.18 0.13
CA LEU A 47 -3.99 0.81 -1.24
C LEU A 47 -5.47 1.05 -1.57
N ARG A 48 -6.39 0.73 -0.66
CA ARG A 48 -7.83 1.00 -0.84
C ARG A 48 -8.08 2.50 -0.97
N MET A 49 -7.60 3.28 0.00
CA MET A 49 -7.80 4.72 0.05
C MET A 49 -7.22 5.44 -1.17
N ILE A 50 -5.99 5.11 -1.57
CA ILE A 50 -5.32 5.74 -2.72
C ILE A 50 -6.06 5.38 -4.01
N ASN A 51 -6.51 4.13 -4.18
CA ASN A 51 -7.29 3.74 -5.36
C ASN A 51 -8.62 4.50 -5.47
N GLU A 52 -9.32 4.71 -4.35
CA GLU A 52 -10.54 5.52 -4.33
C GLU A 52 -10.28 6.96 -4.76
N ARG A 53 -9.18 7.56 -4.28
CA ARG A 53 -8.77 8.91 -4.71
C ARG A 53 -8.38 8.98 -6.18
N LEU A 54 -7.65 7.99 -6.69
CA LEU A 54 -7.30 7.93 -8.11
C LEU A 54 -8.54 7.83 -9.00
N LYS A 55 -9.53 7.02 -8.61
CA LYS A 55 -10.82 6.95 -9.31
C LYS A 55 -11.54 8.31 -9.30
N ALA A 56 -11.59 8.99 -8.16
CA ALA A 56 -12.22 10.30 -8.04
C ALA A 56 -11.54 11.34 -8.95
N VAL A 57 -10.20 11.40 -8.97
CA VAL A 57 -9.44 12.31 -9.84
C VAL A 57 -9.73 12.06 -11.32
N LYS A 58 -9.79 10.79 -11.74
CA LYS A 58 -10.11 10.42 -13.13
C LYS A 58 -11.53 10.81 -13.54
N LEU A 59 -12.49 10.77 -12.62
CA LEU A 59 -13.87 11.19 -12.88
C LEU A 59 -13.98 12.72 -13.01
N LEU A 60 -13.24 13.48 -12.22
CA LEU A 60 -13.25 14.95 -12.27
C LEU A 60 -12.56 15.55 -13.50
N LYS A 61 -11.71 14.77 -14.19
CA LYS A 61 -11.05 15.18 -15.43
C LYS A 61 -11.84 14.82 -16.70
N LYS A 62 -12.92 14.05 -16.59
CA LYS A 62 -13.87 13.78 -17.68
C LYS A 62 -14.92 14.89 -17.77
#